data_AF-A0A1H7RBJ1-F1
#
_entry.id   AF-A0A1H7RBJ1-F1
#
_cell.length_a   1.000
_cell.length_b   1.000
_cell.length_c   1.000
_cell.angle_alpha   90.00
_cell.angle_beta   90.00
_cell.angle_gamma   90.00
#
_symmetry.space_group_name_H-M   'P 1'
#
loop_
_entity.id
_entity.type
_entity.pdbx_description
1 polymer ?
#
loop_
_entity_poly.entity_id
_entity_poly.type
_entity_poly.pdbx_seq_one_letter_code
_entity_poly.pdbx_strand_id
1 'polypeptide(L)'
;MAKAILISPIQLYNLTAVRHIRLHYGISAQDLSFGIGKSLNYIGTMENEQISGSYNDTVLTEIAQYISNKIKNYPDSELEIKGKTHYTIYDFYPTEILSDEKVIKKVDPIPPGFGPSVTLNALIESSNFFKKARTLNEIVEKCNDIQNQNWVSNDFTQQLDRATKAKNKKLDVILKDGLNTYILAKKQKKD
;
A
#
# COMPACT_ATOMS: atom_id res chain seq x y z
N MET A 1 18.23 -22.06 1.02
CA MET A 1 17.90 -20.65 0.73
C MET A 1 17.15 -20.61 -0.58
N ALA A 2 16.02 -19.89 -0.67
CA ALA A 2 15.33 -19.71 -1.95
C ALA A 2 16.23 -18.92 -2.92
N LYS A 3 16.22 -19.29 -4.20
CA LYS A 3 17.01 -18.60 -5.23
C LYS A 3 16.51 -17.16 -5.38
N ALA A 4 17.41 -16.19 -5.34
CA ALA A 4 17.07 -14.80 -5.58
C ALA A 4 16.52 -14.63 -7.01
N ILE A 5 15.42 -13.90 -7.14
CA ILE A 5 14.82 -13.56 -8.43
C ILE A 5 15.51 -12.29 -8.95
N LEU A 6 15.93 -12.34 -10.22
CA LEU A 6 16.57 -11.21 -10.90
C LEU A 6 15.63 -10.65 -11.97
N ILE A 7 15.41 -9.34 -11.94
CA ILE A 7 14.56 -8.61 -12.91
C ILE A 7 15.31 -7.38 -13.44
N SER A 8 14.81 -6.78 -14.52
CA SER A 8 15.41 -5.53 -15.00
C SER A 8 15.14 -4.39 -14.02
N PRO A 9 16.02 -3.38 -13.93
CA PRO A 9 15.81 -2.22 -13.06
C PRO A 9 14.49 -1.50 -13.35
N ILE A 10 14.07 -1.41 -14.62
CA ILE A 10 12.78 -0.80 -14.98
C ILE A 10 11.58 -1.59 -14.43
N GLN A 11 11.64 -2.92 -14.46
CA GLN A 11 10.57 -3.74 -13.87
C GLN A 11 10.48 -3.51 -12.36
N LEU A 12 11.63 -3.43 -11.68
CA LEU A 12 11.67 -3.16 -10.25
C LEU A 12 11.11 -1.78 -9.93
N TYR A 13 11.50 -0.76 -10.69
CA TYR A 13 11.00 0.60 -10.54
C TYR A 13 9.47 0.65 -10.68
N ASN A 14 8.92 0.05 -11.74
CA ASN A 14 7.48 0.03 -11.99
C ASN A 14 6.71 -0.62 -10.84
N LEU A 15 7.20 -1.76 -10.31
CA LEU A 15 6.61 -2.44 -9.15
C LEU A 15 6.59 -1.54 -7.90
N THR A 16 7.73 -0.92 -7.61
CA THR A 16 7.90 -0.03 -6.46
C THR A 16 7.01 1.22 -6.58
N ALA A 17 6.97 1.85 -7.76
CA ALA A 17 6.13 3.02 -8.02
C ALA A 17 4.64 2.72 -7.84
N VAL A 18 4.15 1.61 -8.42
CA VAL A 18 2.75 1.18 -8.25
C VAL A 18 2.44 0.91 -6.78
N ARG A 19 3.31 0.19 -6.06
CA ARG A 19 3.13 -0.11 -4.63
C ARG A 19 3.06 1.17 -3.79
N HIS A 20 3.96 2.11 -4.03
CA HIS A 20 3.98 3.38 -3.31
C HIS A 20 2.69 4.17 -3.52
N ILE A 21 2.30 4.37 -4.77
CA ILE A 21 1.10 5.14 -5.13
C ILE A 21 -0.13 4.47 -4.53
N ARG A 22 -0.31 3.17 -4.70
CA ARG A 22 -1.51 2.50 -4.17
C ARG A 22 -1.57 2.56 -2.64
N LEU A 23 -0.46 2.39 -1.94
CA LEU A 23 -0.41 2.46 -0.46
C LEU A 23 -0.70 3.88 0.04
N HIS A 24 -0.23 4.89 -0.69
CA HIS A 24 -0.55 6.28 -0.42
C HIS A 24 -2.05 6.54 -0.44
N TYR A 25 -2.74 6.09 -1.49
CA TYR A 25 -4.21 6.19 -1.60
C TYR A 25 -4.95 5.12 -0.80
N GLY A 26 -4.27 4.33 0.03
CA GLY A 26 -4.87 3.25 0.81
C GLY A 26 -5.55 2.16 -0.03
N ILE A 27 -5.13 1.99 -1.28
CA ILE A 27 -5.63 0.96 -2.20
C ILE A 27 -4.86 -0.34 -1.92
N SER A 28 -5.59 -1.36 -1.45
CA SER A 28 -5.01 -2.68 -1.21
C SER A 28 -4.60 -3.37 -2.53
N ALA A 29 -3.65 -4.31 -2.48
CA ALA A 29 -3.29 -5.11 -3.64
C ALA A 29 -4.50 -5.87 -4.23
N GLN A 30 -5.43 -6.32 -3.37
CA GLN A 30 -6.64 -7.05 -3.79
C GLN A 30 -7.64 -6.11 -4.46
N ASP A 31 -7.86 -4.92 -3.88
CA ASP A 31 -8.71 -3.88 -4.44
C ASP A 31 -8.23 -3.49 -5.84
N LEU A 32 -6.92 -3.25 -5.99
CA LEU A 32 -6.33 -2.89 -7.27
C LEU A 32 -6.49 -4.04 -8.27
N SER A 33 -6.15 -5.27 -7.89
CA SER A 33 -6.26 -6.45 -8.76
C SER A 33 -7.68 -6.63 -9.30
N PHE A 34 -8.68 -6.57 -8.42
CA PHE A 34 -10.09 -6.66 -8.79
C PHE A 34 -10.51 -5.47 -9.67
N GLY A 35 -10.03 -4.27 -9.32
CA GLY A 35 -10.30 -3.02 -10.04
C GLY A 35 -9.84 -3.00 -11.49
N ILE A 36 -8.75 -3.71 -11.80
CA ILE A 36 -8.23 -3.88 -13.17
C ILE A 36 -8.68 -5.20 -13.83
N GLY A 37 -9.70 -5.87 -13.27
CA GLY A 37 -10.26 -7.09 -13.85
C GLY A 37 -9.34 -8.32 -13.85
N LYS A 38 -8.31 -8.35 -12.98
CA LYS A 38 -7.42 -9.51 -12.81
C LYS A 38 -7.85 -10.38 -11.63
N SER A 39 -7.18 -11.50 -11.44
CA SER A 39 -7.38 -12.37 -10.27
C SER A 39 -7.05 -11.62 -8.97
N LEU A 40 -7.76 -11.93 -7.86
CA LEU A 40 -7.65 -11.20 -6.59
C LEU A 40 -6.21 -11.04 -6.04
N ASN A 41 -5.32 -11.97 -6.38
CA ASN A 41 -3.93 -11.97 -5.90
C ASN A 41 -2.95 -11.41 -6.94
N TYR A 42 -3.41 -10.95 -8.10
CA TYR A 42 -2.53 -10.57 -9.21
C TYR A 42 -1.46 -9.55 -8.81
N ILE A 43 -1.86 -8.40 -8.24
CA ILE A 43 -0.91 -7.36 -7.80
C ILE A 43 0.03 -7.89 -6.73
N GLY A 44 -0.48 -8.64 -5.74
CA GLY A 44 0.35 -9.24 -4.69
C GLY A 44 1.36 -10.25 -5.24
N THR A 45 0.99 -11.04 -6.25
CA THR A 45 1.89 -11.96 -6.96
C THR A 45 2.97 -11.20 -7.71
N MET A 46 2.63 -10.10 -8.37
CA MET A 46 3.60 -9.26 -9.09
C MET A 46 4.56 -8.55 -8.15
N GLU A 47 4.12 -8.12 -6.97
CA GLU A 47 4.98 -7.48 -5.97
C GLU A 47 5.81 -8.49 -5.15
N ASN A 48 5.50 -9.80 -5.22
CA ASN A 48 6.21 -10.82 -4.47
C ASN A 48 7.65 -11.01 -4.99
N GLU A 49 8.63 -10.84 -4.11
CA GLU A 49 10.07 -10.98 -4.38
C GLU A 49 10.47 -12.39 -4.83
N GLN A 50 9.70 -13.42 -4.46
CA GLN A 50 9.95 -14.81 -4.81
C GLN A 50 9.42 -15.19 -6.21
N ILE A 51 8.73 -14.28 -6.89
CA ILE A 51 8.10 -14.52 -8.19
C ILE A 51 8.68 -13.54 -9.20
N SER A 52 9.04 -14.00 -10.40
CA SER A 52 9.59 -13.14 -11.47
C SER A 52 8.55 -12.27 -12.18
N GLY A 53 7.38 -12.07 -11.57
CA GLY A 53 6.29 -11.28 -12.14
C GLY A 53 6.65 -9.80 -12.23
N SER A 54 6.14 -9.15 -13.28
CA SER A 54 6.22 -7.71 -13.53
C SER A 54 4.97 -7.23 -14.28
N TYR A 55 4.75 -5.92 -14.34
CA TYR A 55 3.69 -5.34 -15.15
C TYR A 55 4.16 -5.11 -16.59
N ASN A 56 3.25 -5.27 -17.54
CA ASN A 56 3.42 -4.77 -18.91
C ASN A 56 2.66 -3.44 -19.07
N ASP A 57 2.85 -2.76 -20.20
CA ASP A 57 2.26 -1.44 -20.43
C ASP A 57 0.74 -1.43 -20.43
N THR A 58 0.11 -2.51 -20.91
CA THR A 58 -1.35 -2.68 -20.85
C THR A 58 -1.83 -2.65 -19.40
N VAL A 59 -1.19 -3.44 -18.54
CA VAL A 59 -1.53 -3.51 -17.11
C VAL A 59 -1.21 -2.20 -16.39
N LEU A 60 -0.07 -1.56 -16.70
CA LEU A 60 0.26 -0.25 -16.14
C LEU A 60 -0.77 0.82 -16.52
N THR A 61 -1.26 0.79 -17.77
CA THR A 61 -2.32 1.69 -18.23
C THR A 61 -3.62 1.44 -17.47
N GLU A 62 -4.02 0.18 -17.30
CA GLU A 62 -5.20 -0.22 -16.52
C GLU A 62 -5.08 0.27 -15.05
N ILE A 63 -3.90 0.12 -14.44
CA ILE A 63 -3.60 0.59 -13.07
C ILE A 63 -3.72 2.11 -12.98
N ALA A 64 -3.10 2.87 -13.89
CA ALA A 64 -3.17 4.33 -13.90
C ALA A 64 -4.61 4.85 -14.00
N GLN A 65 -5.42 4.22 -14.87
CA GLN A 65 -6.83 4.54 -15.03
C GLN A 65 -7.63 4.24 -13.77
N TYR A 66 -7.44 3.06 -13.17
CA TYR A 66 -8.14 2.68 -11.95
C TYR A 66 -7.81 3.62 -10.80
N ILE A 67 -6.53 3.93 -10.58
CA ILE A 67 -6.09 4.86 -9.53
C ILE A 67 -6.70 6.25 -9.80
N SER A 68 -6.60 6.77 -11.02
CA SER A 68 -7.20 8.06 -11.41
C SER A 68 -8.70 8.13 -11.11
N ASN A 69 -9.44 7.07 -11.44
CA ASN A 69 -10.88 7.02 -11.18
C ASN A 69 -11.17 6.93 -9.68
N LYS A 70 -10.39 6.13 -8.95
CA LYS A 70 -10.56 5.97 -7.51
C LYS A 70 -10.26 7.25 -6.74
N ILE A 71 -9.32 8.07 -7.17
CA ILE A 71 -9.01 9.33 -6.47
C ILE A 71 -10.00 10.45 -6.83
N LYS A 72 -10.48 10.51 -8.09
CA LYS A 72 -11.53 11.47 -8.50
C LYS A 72 -12.83 11.29 -7.72
N ASN A 73 -13.19 10.04 -7.44
CA ASN A 73 -14.40 9.71 -6.68
C ASN A 73 -14.24 9.89 -5.15
N TYR A 74 -13.06 10.31 -4.68
CA TYR A 74 -12.74 10.57 -3.27
C TYR A 74 -11.98 11.92 -3.14
N PRO A 75 -12.62 13.05 -3.49
CA PRO A 75 -11.97 14.36 -3.56
C PRO A 75 -11.46 14.88 -2.21
N ASP A 76 -12.02 14.40 -1.09
CA ASP A 76 -11.62 14.77 0.28
C ASP A 76 -10.43 13.96 0.83
N SER A 77 -9.71 13.26 -0.04
CA SER A 77 -8.45 12.66 0.35
C SER A 77 -7.37 13.75 0.40
N GLU A 78 -7.41 14.53 1.49
CA GLU A 78 -6.25 15.23 2.08
C GLU A 78 -5.15 14.19 2.28
N LEU A 79 -4.44 13.92 1.21
CA LEU A 79 -3.30 13.05 1.15
C LEU A 79 -2.06 13.93 1.14
N GLU A 80 -0.95 13.42 1.68
CA GLU A 80 0.31 14.14 1.78
C GLU A 80 0.77 14.72 0.42
N ILE A 81 0.25 14.19 -0.70
CA ILE A 81 0.42 14.76 -2.04
C ILE A 81 -0.80 15.63 -2.40
N LYS A 82 -0.74 16.93 -2.06
CA LYS A 82 -1.63 17.92 -2.66
C LYS A 82 -1.43 17.93 -4.19
N GLY A 83 -2.50 17.66 -4.94
CA GLY A 83 -2.63 18.16 -6.32
C GLY A 83 -2.66 17.13 -7.46
N LYS A 84 -2.27 15.86 -7.25
CA LYS A 84 -2.32 14.87 -8.34
C LYS A 84 -3.61 14.06 -8.31
N THR A 85 -4.54 14.42 -9.20
CA THR A 85 -5.85 13.77 -9.37
C THR A 85 -5.92 12.90 -10.63
N HIS A 86 -4.81 12.78 -11.36
CA HIS A 86 -4.70 11.96 -12.55
C HIS A 86 -3.31 11.34 -12.64
N TYR A 87 -3.29 10.05 -12.97
CA TYR A 87 -2.09 9.26 -13.25
C TYR A 87 -2.15 8.72 -14.67
N THR A 88 -0.98 8.62 -15.28
CA THR A 88 -0.72 8.01 -16.57
C THR A 88 0.31 6.89 -16.42
N ILE A 89 0.52 6.10 -17.47
CA ILE A 89 1.57 5.08 -17.49
C ILE A 89 2.96 5.67 -17.15
N TYR A 90 3.25 6.89 -17.61
CA TYR A 90 4.55 7.54 -17.41
C TYR A 90 4.89 7.80 -15.95
N ASP A 91 3.88 7.86 -15.07
CA ASP A 91 4.09 8.04 -13.64
C ASP A 91 4.67 6.80 -12.95
N PHE A 92 4.68 5.67 -13.66
CA PHE A 92 5.32 4.45 -13.20
C PHE A 92 6.71 4.25 -13.81
N TYR A 93 7.15 5.12 -14.72
CA TYR A 93 8.45 5.04 -15.36
C TYR A 93 9.44 6.04 -14.73
N PRO A 94 10.75 5.72 -14.70
CA PRO A 94 11.78 6.64 -14.27
C PRO A 94 12.01 7.73 -15.32
N THR A 95 12.42 8.91 -14.87
CA THR A 95 12.87 9.99 -15.77
C THR A 95 14.30 9.77 -16.28
N GLU A 96 15.07 8.96 -15.56
CA GLU A 96 16.46 8.65 -15.87
C GLU A 96 16.57 7.30 -16.59
N ILE A 97 17.60 7.16 -17.43
CA ILE A 97 17.94 5.89 -18.06
C ILE A 97 18.53 4.98 -17.00
N LEU A 98 17.89 3.83 -16.79
CA LEU A 98 18.40 2.80 -15.90
C LEU A 98 19.32 1.84 -16.65
N SER A 99 20.22 1.17 -15.92
CA SER A 99 21.08 0.11 -16.46
C SER A 99 20.25 -1.07 -16.97
N ASP A 100 20.81 -1.80 -17.95
CA ASP A 100 20.27 -3.08 -18.43
C ASP A 100 20.66 -4.27 -17.54
N GLU A 101 21.60 -4.07 -16.60
CA GLU A 101 22.02 -5.11 -15.68
C GLU A 101 20.90 -5.50 -14.72
N LYS A 102 20.57 -6.80 -14.69
CA LYS A 102 19.51 -7.31 -13.83
C LYS A 102 19.88 -7.15 -12.36
N VAL A 103 18.90 -6.75 -11.57
CA VAL A 103 19.02 -6.54 -10.13
C VAL A 103 18.16 -7.55 -9.36
N ILE A 104 18.50 -7.76 -8.09
CA ILE A 104 17.67 -8.56 -7.19
C ILE A 104 16.32 -7.87 -7.05
N LYS A 105 15.25 -8.62 -7.30
CA LYS A 105 13.89 -8.16 -7.05
C LYS A 105 13.68 -8.00 -5.55
N LYS A 106 13.59 -6.75 -5.09
CA LYS A 106 13.29 -6.40 -3.70
C LYS A 106 12.25 -5.29 -3.66
N VAL A 107 11.01 -5.65 -3.31
CA VAL A 107 9.87 -4.72 -3.24
C VAL A 107 9.48 -4.63 -1.78
N ASP A 108 9.93 -3.57 -1.11
CA ASP A 108 9.82 -3.47 0.34
C ASP A 108 8.35 -3.55 0.81
N PRO A 109 8.01 -4.51 1.70
CA PRO A 109 6.65 -4.65 2.22
C PRO A 109 6.20 -3.41 3.00
N ILE A 110 7.11 -2.66 3.60
CA ILE A 110 6.84 -1.35 4.16
C ILE A 110 7.88 -0.39 3.59
N PRO A 111 7.50 0.46 2.62
CA PRO A 111 8.43 1.38 1.99
C PRO A 111 9.13 2.30 3.00
N PRO A 112 10.48 2.38 3.03
CA PRO A 112 11.20 3.25 3.95
C PRO A 112 11.09 4.72 3.54
N GLY A 113 11.14 5.64 4.51
CA GLY A 113 11.18 7.08 4.28
C GLY A 113 9.84 7.71 3.91
N PHE A 114 8.73 7.00 4.12
CA PHE A 114 7.39 7.50 3.84
C PHE A 114 6.68 8.00 5.11
N GLY A 115 5.65 8.83 4.91
CA GLY A 115 4.85 9.39 5.98
C GLY A 115 4.00 8.38 6.75
N PRO A 116 3.34 8.83 7.84
CA PRO A 116 2.48 8.01 8.69
C PRO A 116 1.42 7.23 7.92
N SER A 117 0.83 7.86 6.90
CA SER A 117 -0.30 7.30 6.13
C SER A 117 0.09 6.06 5.33
N VAL A 118 1.17 6.17 4.55
CA VAL A 118 1.70 5.06 3.75
C VAL A 118 2.19 3.94 4.66
N THR A 119 2.90 4.30 5.73
CA THR A 119 3.43 3.34 6.70
C THR A 119 2.32 2.54 7.36
N LEU A 120 1.26 3.19 7.85
CA LEU A 120 0.11 2.53 8.44
C LEU A 120 -0.58 1.60 7.44
N ASN A 121 -0.84 2.07 6.21
CA ASN A 121 -1.47 1.25 5.18
C ASN A 121 -0.63 0.01 4.83
N ALA A 122 0.69 0.17 4.73
CA ALA A 122 1.62 -0.92 4.48
C ALA A 122 1.67 -1.91 5.65
N LEU A 123 1.66 -1.41 6.89
CA LEU A 123 1.63 -2.23 8.11
C LEU A 123 0.34 -3.05 8.22
N ILE A 124 -0.81 -2.46 7.87
CA ILE A 124 -2.11 -3.16 7.82
C ILE A 124 -2.08 -4.29 6.79
N GLU A 125 -1.52 -4.05 5.61
CA GLU A 125 -1.54 -5.03 4.51
C GLU A 125 -0.50 -6.15 4.69
N SER A 126 0.70 -5.80 5.14
CA SER A 126 1.88 -6.66 4.96
C SER A 126 2.37 -7.31 6.25
N SER A 127 1.72 -7.04 7.38
CA SER A 127 2.16 -7.54 8.68
C SER A 127 1.06 -8.28 9.44
N ASN A 128 1.49 -9.08 10.42
CA ASN A 128 0.59 -9.73 11.38
C ASN A 128 0.22 -8.82 12.57
N PHE A 129 0.64 -7.55 12.57
CA PHE A 129 0.54 -6.67 13.73
C PHE A 129 -0.90 -6.48 14.22
N PHE A 130 -1.85 -6.34 13.29
CA PHE A 130 -3.28 -6.18 13.55
C PHE A 130 -4.07 -7.50 13.66
N LYS A 131 -3.39 -8.67 13.71
CA LYS A 131 -4.07 -9.94 14.08
C LYS A 131 -4.56 -9.94 15.53
N LYS A 132 -3.96 -9.08 16.37
CA LYS A 132 -4.43 -8.76 17.72
C LYS A 132 -4.88 -7.31 17.74
N ALA A 133 -5.80 -6.98 18.64
CA ALA A 133 -6.22 -5.60 18.83
C ALA A 133 -5.06 -4.76 19.40
N ARG A 134 -4.82 -3.58 18.82
CA ARG A 134 -3.72 -2.67 19.17
C ARG A 134 -4.23 -1.29 19.55
N THR A 135 -3.62 -0.67 20.54
CA THR A 135 -3.86 0.73 20.91
C THR A 135 -3.22 1.68 19.90
N LEU A 136 -3.65 2.94 19.91
CA LEU A 136 -3.02 4.00 19.10
C LEU A 136 -1.52 4.14 19.41
N ASN A 137 -1.12 4.08 20.68
CA ASN A 137 0.28 4.20 21.09
C ASN A 137 1.13 3.05 20.54
N GLU A 138 0.65 1.79 20.62
CA GLU A 138 1.37 0.65 20.03
C GLU A 138 1.54 0.79 18.52
N ILE A 139 0.54 1.37 17.82
CA ILE A 139 0.62 1.64 16.38
C ILE A 139 1.69 2.69 16.08
N VAL A 140 1.69 3.81 16.82
CA VAL A 140 2.67 4.89 16.67
C VAL A 140 4.09 4.36 16.91
N GLU A 141 4.30 3.66 18.03
CA GLU A 141 5.60 3.05 18.37
C GLU A 141 6.07 2.11 17.28
N LYS A 142 5.18 1.24 16.77
CA LYS A 142 5.58 0.29 15.74
C LYS A 142 5.92 0.96 14.41
N CYS A 143 5.17 1.98 14.01
CA CYS A 143 5.45 2.75 12.80
C CYS A 143 6.77 3.54 12.92
N ASN A 144 7.02 4.14 14.08
CA ASN A 144 8.27 4.85 14.39
C ASN A 144 9.48 3.92 14.37
N ASP A 145 9.36 2.71 14.94
CA ASP A 145 10.39 1.66 14.88
C ASP A 145 10.72 1.25 13.44
N ILE A 146 9.70 1.07 12.59
CA ILE A 146 9.90 0.69 11.19
C ILE A 146 10.58 1.80 10.38
N GLN A 147 10.18 3.06 10.61
CA GLN A 147 10.60 4.19 9.78
C GLN A 147 11.76 4.99 10.37
N ASN A 148 12.19 4.64 11.59
CA ASN A 148 13.14 5.41 12.39
C ASN A 148 12.72 6.89 12.50
N GLN A 149 11.48 7.11 12.96
CA GLN A 149 10.82 8.42 13.08
C GLN A 149 10.31 8.66 14.51
N ASN A 150 9.81 9.87 14.77
CA ASN A 150 9.29 10.29 16.07
C ASN A 150 7.87 10.89 15.95
N TRP A 151 6.98 10.23 15.21
CA TRP A 151 5.58 10.64 15.09
C TRP A 151 4.80 10.48 16.40
N VAL A 152 3.71 11.22 16.51
CA VAL A 152 2.79 11.23 17.64
C VAL A 152 1.39 10.77 17.22
N SER A 153 0.53 10.49 18.20
CA SER A 153 -0.85 10.01 17.98
C SER A 153 -1.65 10.81 16.96
N ASN A 154 -1.51 12.14 16.95
CA ASN A 154 -2.22 13.03 16.03
C ASN A 154 -1.86 12.80 14.55
N ASP A 155 -0.65 12.30 14.27
CA ASP A 155 -0.21 11.97 12.91
C ASP A 155 -0.97 10.77 12.32
N PHE A 156 -1.62 9.96 13.18
CA PHE A 156 -2.33 8.75 12.78
C PHE A 156 -3.85 8.85 12.90
N THR A 157 -4.39 9.83 13.64
CA THR A 157 -5.84 9.94 13.92
C THR A 157 -6.68 9.90 12.66
N GLN A 158 -6.37 10.74 11.66
CA GLN A 158 -7.13 10.79 10.40
C GLN A 158 -7.01 9.48 9.60
N GLN A 159 -5.82 8.87 9.60
CA GLN A 159 -5.57 7.66 8.82
C GLN A 159 -6.25 6.44 9.42
N LEU A 160 -6.34 6.36 10.76
CA LEU A 160 -7.10 5.33 11.46
C LEU A 160 -8.61 5.53 11.31
N ASP A 161 -9.09 6.76 11.32
CA ASP A 161 -10.50 7.06 11.04
C ASP A 161 -10.89 6.52 9.65
N ARG A 162 -10.05 6.80 8.63
CA ARG A 162 -10.21 6.27 7.27
C ARG A 162 -10.16 4.74 7.25
N ALA A 163 -9.20 4.13 7.94
CA ALA A 163 -9.07 2.68 7.99
C ALA A 163 -10.25 1.97 8.68
N THR A 164 -11.01 2.68 9.51
CA THR A 164 -12.11 2.13 10.33
C THR A 164 -13.51 2.49 9.86
N LYS A 165 -13.71 3.59 9.11
CA LYS A 165 -15.02 4.07 8.67
C LYS A 165 -15.27 3.98 7.16
N ALA A 166 -14.25 3.75 6.34
CA ALA A 166 -14.43 3.70 4.89
C ALA A 166 -15.34 2.54 4.43
N LYS A 167 -15.96 2.68 3.24
CA LYS A 167 -16.75 1.62 2.57
C LYS A 167 -15.96 0.31 2.42
N ASN A 168 -14.62 0.43 2.34
CA ASN A 168 -13.66 -0.68 2.39
C ASN A 168 -12.89 -0.65 3.72
N LYS A 169 -13.63 -0.75 4.83
CA LYS A 169 -13.07 -0.81 6.19
C LYS A 169 -11.99 -1.89 6.29
N LYS A 170 -10.81 -1.51 6.78
CA LYS A 170 -9.66 -2.41 6.96
C LYS A 170 -9.49 -2.84 8.42
N LEU A 171 -9.87 -1.99 9.36
CA LEU A 171 -9.73 -2.20 10.79
C LEU A 171 -11.07 -2.04 11.51
N ASP A 172 -11.38 -2.95 12.44
CA ASP A 172 -12.45 -2.81 13.42
C ASP A 172 -11.94 -2.08 14.68
N VAL A 173 -12.80 -1.28 15.30
CA VAL A 173 -12.54 -0.64 16.59
C VAL A 173 -13.22 -1.45 17.68
N ILE A 174 -12.46 -1.81 18.71
CA ILE A 174 -12.93 -2.52 19.90
C ILE A 174 -12.51 -1.73 21.12
N LEU A 175 -13.42 -1.54 22.07
CA LEU A 175 -13.08 -0.93 23.35
C LEU A 175 -12.46 -2.00 24.27
N LYS A 176 -11.25 -1.74 24.78
CA LYS A 176 -10.61 -2.56 25.82
C LYS A 176 -10.09 -1.66 26.92
N ASP A 177 -10.49 -1.94 28.15
CA ASP A 177 -10.06 -1.20 29.34
C ASP A 177 -10.26 0.34 29.20
N GLY A 178 -11.37 0.73 28.57
CA GLY A 178 -11.71 2.14 28.32
C GLY A 178 -10.95 2.81 27.17
N LEU A 179 -10.10 2.08 26.45
CA LEU A 179 -9.32 2.58 25.31
C LEU A 179 -9.81 1.99 23.98
N ASN A 180 -9.80 2.82 22.94
CA ASN A 180 -10.00 2.35 21.58
C ASN A 180 -8.81 1.50 21.14
N THR A 181 -9.11 0.29 20.68
CA THR A 181 -8.14 -0.62 20.07
C THR A 181 -8.57 -1.00 18.66
N TYR A 182 -7.61 -1.28 17.80
CA TYR A 182 -7.78 -1.50 16.37
C TYR A 182 -7.33 -2.92 16.01
N ILE A 183 -8.18 -3.67 15.30
CA ILE A 183 -7.90 -5.04 14.87
C ILE A 183 -8.27 -5.20 13.40
N LEU A 184 -7.64 -6.13 12.68
CA LEU A 184 -7.98 -6.39 11.28
C LEU A 184 -9.46 -6.76 11.14
N ALA A 185 -10.17 -6.06 10.24
CA ALA A 185 -11.57 -6.33 9.97
C ALA A 185 -11.74 -7.75 9.42
N LYS A 186 -12.72 -8.50 9.96
CA LYS A 186 -13.04 -9.82 9.40
C LYS A 186 -13.62 -9.63 8.00
N LYS A 187 -13.09 -10.36 7.01
CA LYS A 187 -13.72 -10.41 5.69
C LYS A 187 -15.14 -10.96 5.85
N GLN A 188 -16.15 -10.16 5.50
CA GLN A 188 -17.50 -10.68 5.35
C GLN A 188 -17.46 -11.77 4.27
N LYS A 189 -17.85 -13.00 4.63
CA LYS A 189 -18.18 -13.99 3.61
C LYS A 189 -19.39 -13.41 2.87
N LYS A 190 -19.28 -13.25 1.55
CA LYS A 190 -20.47 -13.06 0.73
C LYS A 190 -21.21 -14.39 0.75
N ASP A 191 -22.44 -14.37 1.24
CA ASP A 191 -23.41 -15.45 1.05
C ASP A 191 -23.73 -15.64 -0.45
#